data_AF-A0A8C6IDI0-F1
#
_entry.id   AF-A0A8C6IDI0-F1
#
_cell.length_a   1.000
_cell.length_b   1.000
_cell.length_c   1.000
_cell.angle_alpha   90.00
_cell.angle_beta   90.00
_cell.angle_gamma   90.00
#
_symmetry.space_group_name_H-M   'P 1'
#
loop_
_entity.id
_entity.type
_entity.pdbx_description
1 polymer ?
#
loop_
_entity_poly.entity_id
_entity_poly.type
_entity_poly.pdbx_seq_one_letter_code
_entity_poly.pdbx_strand_id
1 'polypeptide(L)'
;MAIDRRGGPTIARETVELAKEFFLSTENTVLGLDLSGDPTIGQANDFLEPLLEAKKAGLKLALHLAEIPNREKETQMLLSLLPDRIGHGTFLSASEAGALDQVDFVRQHQIPLVLEANPELCMCRAGPLLLRHIPTQNKSTSQVMNILWELCLTSNIKSQTVPSYDQHHFGFWYSIAHPSVICTDDKGVFATYLSQEYQLAAETFNLTPSQVWDLSYESINYIFASDNTRSELRKRWTHLKEKVLNCNEANYF
;
A
#
# COMPACT_ATOMS: atom_id res chain seq x y z
N MET A 1 7.32 -11.06 7.83
CA MET A 1 8.70 -10.79 8.30
C MET A 1 9.33 -9.78 7.36
N ALA A 2 10.41 -9.08 7.73
CA ALA A 2 11.05 -8.06 6.88
C ALA A 2 12.54 -8.36 6.69
N ILE A 3 13.04 -8.11 5.48
CA ILE A 3 14.45 -8.13 5.12
C ILE A 3 14.95 -6.68 5.14
N ASP A 4 15.85 -6.37 6.09
CA ASP A 4 16.54 -5.09 6.12
C ASP A 4 17.65 -5.08 5.05
N ARG A 5 17.58 -4.12 4.12
CA ARG A 5 18.59 -3.85 3.08
C ARG A 5 20.03 -3.79 3.63
N ARG A 6 20.21 -3.35 4.88
CA ARG A 6 21.51 -3.26 5.56
C ARG A 6 22.10 -4.61 5.98
N GLY A 7 21.28 -5.67 6.07
CA GLY A 7 21.74 -7.03 6.37
C GLY A 7 22.41 -7.74 5.19
N GLY A 8 22.16 -7.28 3.96
CA GLY A 8 22.74 -7.86 2.75
C GLY A 8 22.27 -9.29 2.42
N PRO A 9 22.89 -9.95 1.43
CA PRO A 9 22.37 -11.18 0.83
C PRO A 9 22.38 -12.41 1.75
N THR A 10 23.28 -12.48 2.73
CA THR A 10 23.32 -13.60 3.69
C THR A 10 22.14 -13.56 4.65
N ILE A 11 21.94 -12.42 5.32
CA ILE A 11 20.81 -12.21 6.24
C ILE A 11 19.47 -12.28 5.49
N ALA A 12 19.41 -11.84 4.23
CA ALA A 12 18.24 -12.01 3.38
C ALA A 12 17.85 -13.50 3.20
N ARG A 13 18.82 -14.40 2.92
CA ARG A 13 18.53 -15.85 2.83
C ARG A 13 18.10 -16.44 4.16
N GLU A 14 18.80 -16.11 5.26
CA GLU A 14 18.44 -16.60 6.60
C GLU A 14 17.01 -16.16 7.01
N THR A 15 16.64 -14.93 6.66
CA THR A 15 15.29 -14.39 6.86
C THR A 15 14.24 -15.11 5.99
N VAL A 16 14.60 -15.48 4.75
CA VAL A 16 13.74 -16.25 3.85
C VAL A 16 13.52 -17.67 4.34
N GLU A 17 14.56 -18.39 4.77
CA GLU A 17 14.42 -19.75 5.32
C GLU A 17 13.57 -19.75 6.59
N LEU A 18 13.80 -18.81 7.51
CA LEU A 18 12.99 -18.70 8.73
C LEU A 18 11.53 -18.32 8.42
N ALA A 19 11.28 -17.48 7.41
CA ALA A 19 9.92 -17.18 6.96
C ALA A 19 9.23 -18.40 6.30
N LYS A 20 9.97 -19.23 5.55
CA LYS A 20 9.48 -20.50 4.98
C LYS A 20 9.14 -21.49 6.08
N GLU A 21 9.98 -21.61 7.11
CA GLU A 21 9.73 -22.46 8.28
C GLU A 21 8.44 -22.03 9.01
N PHE A 22 8.28 -20.74 9.31
CA PHE A 22 7.05 -20.25 9.95
C PHE A 22 5.81 -20.37 9.06
N PHE A 23 5.90 -20.13 7.75
CA PHE A 23 4.79 -20.30 6.81
C PHE A 23 4.28 -21.74 6.73
N LEU A 24 5.16 -22.73 6.94
CA LEU A 24 4.80 -24.16 6.95
C LEU A 24 4.42 -24.69 8.33
N SER A 25 4.92 -24.10 9.42
CA SER A 25 4.70 -24.57 10.79
C SER A 25 3.62 -23.80 11.57
N THR A 26 3.22 -22.60 11.12
CA THR A 26 2.23 -21.76 11.81
C THR A 26 1.07 -21.40 10.88
N GLU A 27 -0.15 -21.74 11.30
CA GLU A 27 -1.34 -21.35 10.53
C GLU A 27 -1.53 -19.82 10.56
N ASN A 28 -1.65 -19.22 9.37
CA ASN A 28 -1.98 -17.81 9.12
C ASN A 28 -1.12 -16.73 9.84
N THR A 29 0.02 -17.09 10.49
CA THR A 29 0.84 -16.14 11.25
C THR A 29 1.88 -15.45 10.37
N VAL A 30 2.77 -16.19 9.72
CA VAL A 30 3.70 -15.65 8.71
C VAL A 30 3.12 -15.95 7.33
N LEU A 31 2.61 -14.92 6.66
CA LEU A 31 1.98 -15.01 5.33
C LEU A 31 2.87 -14.46 4.21
N GLY A 32 3.96 -13.78 4.56
CA GLY A 32 4.79 -13.08 3.59
C GLY A 32 6.03 -12.40 4.17
N LEU A 33 6.82 -11.90 3.24
CA LEU A 33 8.04 -11.13 3.45
C LEU A 33 7.89 -9.71 2.94
N ASP A 34 8.63 -8.82 3.57
CA ASP A 34 8.86 -7.44 3.20
C ASP A 34 10.35 -7.22 2.85
N LEU A 35 10.67 -6.22 2.02
CA LEU A 35 12.02 -5.70 1.80
C LEU A 35 12.02 -4.20 2.09
N SER A 36 12.73 -3.80 3.13
CA SER A 36 12.70 -2.45 3.70
C SER A 36 14.05 -2.07 4.33
N GLY A 37 14.08 -1.03 5.17
CA GLY A 37 15.31 -0.44 5.68
C GLY A 37 15.87 0.60 4.70
N ASP A 38 17.15 0.95 4.85
CA ASP A 38 17.74 2.11 4.16
C ASP A 38 17.79 1.93 2.63
N PRO A 39 17.02 2.71 1.83
CA PRO A 39 17.00 2.58 0.36
C PRO A 39 18.28 3.04 -0.31
N THR A 40 19.21 3.68 0.42
CA THR A 40 20.53 3.97 -0.14
C THR A 40 21.43 2.72 -0.20
N ILE A 41 21.15 1.71 0.63
CA ILE A 41 21.99 0.54 0.90
C ILE A 41 21.51 -0.72 0.13
N GLY A 42 22.48 -1.58 -0.20
CA GLY A 42 22.27 -2.81 -0.96
C GLY A 42 22.06 -2.57 -2.46
N GLN A 43 21.99 -3.65 -3.23
CA GLN A 43 21.59 -3.65 -4.64
C GLN A 43 20.49 -4.67 -4.87
N ALA A 44 19.59 -4.46 -5.83
CA ALA A 44 18.52 -5.42 -6.14
C ALA A 44 19.03 -6.87 -6.33
N ASN A 45 20.20 -7.04 -6.95
CA ASN A 45 20.86 -8.35 -7.14
C ASN A 45 21.07 -9.14 -5.83
N ASP A 46 21.28 -8.46 -4.70
CA ASP A 46 21.51 -9.09 -3.40
C ASP A 46 20.23 -9.77 -2.87
N PHE A 47 19.06 -9.32 -3.33
CA PHE A 47 17.73 -9.70 -2.83
C PHE A 47 16.88 -10.44 -3.86
N LEU A 48 17.15 -10.31 -5.17
CA LEU A 48 16.40 -10.97 -6.26
C LEU A 48 16.27 -12.49 -6.05
N GLU A 49 17.38 -13.16 -5.71
CA GLU A 49 17.42 -14.61 -5.55
C GLU A 49 16.66 -15.07 -4.28
N PRO A 50 16.94 -14.53 -3.07
CA PRO A 50 16.16 -14.83 -1.86
C PRO A 50 14.65 -14.54 -2.00
N LEU A 51 14.27 -13.42 -2.61
CA LEU A 51 12.86 -13.06 -2.78
C LEU A 51 12.15 -13.99 -3.79
N LEU A 52 12.85 -14.44 -4.83
CA LEU A 52 12.33 -15.42 -5.77
C LEU A 52 12.17 -16.81 -5.11
N GLU A 53 13.09 -17.21 -4.22
CA GLU A 53 12.95 -18.43 -3.39
C GLU A 53 11.70 -18.36 -2.51
N ALA A 54 11.48 -17.24 -1.81
CA ALA A 54 10.28 -17.01 -1.01
C ALA A 54 8.99 -17.12 -1.85
N LYS A 55 8.95 -16.45 -3.01
CA LYS A 55 7.77 -16.46 -3.88
C LYS A 55 7.47 -17.86 -4.44
N LYS A 56 8.50 -18.66 -4.77
CA LYS A 56 8.34 -20.09 -5.14
C LYS A 56 7.76 -20.94 -3.99
N ALA A 57 8.08 -20.61 -2.74
CA ALA A 57 7.54 -21.29 -1.56
C ALA A 57 6.09 -20.89 -1.22
N GLY A 58 5.51 -19.92 -1.94
CA GLY A 58 4.14 -19.43 -1.73
C GLY A 58 4.03 -18.23 -0.79
N LEU A 59 5.14 -17.75 -0.21
CA LEU A 59 5.17 -16.51 0.56
C LEU A 59 4.80 -15.32 -0.33
N LYS A 60 3.98 -14.42 0.22
CA LYS A 60 3.64 -13.14 -0.40
C LYS A 60 4.78 -12.15 -0.22
N LEU A 61 5.06 -11.31 -1.23
CA LEU A 61 6.09 -10.27 -1.13
C LEU A 61 5.45 -8.87 -1.02
N ALA A 62 5.86 -8.04 -0.08
CA ALA A 62 5.81 -6.58 -0.19
C ALA A 62 7.25 -6.09 -0.41
N LEU A 63 7.47 -5.03 -1.19
CA LEU A 63 8.83 -4.48 -1.41
C LEU A 63 8.78 -2.94 -1.38
N HIS A 64 9.57 -2.29 -0.53
CA HIS A 64 9.81 -0.85 -0.62
C HIS A 64 10.60 -0.52 -1.90
N LEU A 65 10.00 0.26 -2.80
CA LEU A 65 10.57 0.65 -4.10
C LEU A 65 10.44 2.16 -4.34
N ALA A 66 11.42 2.72 -5.05
CA ALA A 66 11.45 4.13 -5.45
C ALA A 66 11.14 5.15 -4.33
N GLU A 67 11.59 4.87 -3.10
CA GLU A 67 11.53 5.81 -1.97
C GLU A 67 12.39 7.06 -2.19
N ILE A 68 13.43 6.95 -3.03
CA ILE A 68 14.37 8.01 -3.40
C ILE A 68 14.59 8.02 -4.92
N PRO A 69 14.89 9.18 -5.54
CA PRO A 69 15.08 9.29 -6.99
C PRO A 69 16.41 8.65 -7.46
N ASN A 70 16.52 8.42 -8.77
CA ASN A 70 17.69 7.77 -9.44
C ASN A 70 17.83 6.29 -9.05
N ARG A 71 16.69 5.59 -8.90
CA ARG A 71 16.60 4.16 -8.50
C ARG A 71 15.82 3.32 -9.51
N GLU A 72 15.76 3.78 -10.76
CA GLU A 72 14.90 3.26 -11.81
C GLU A 72 15.29 1.81 -12.17
N LYS A 73 16.60 1.54 -12.32
CA LYS A 73 17.13 0.21 -12.60
C LYS A 73 16.85 -0.79 -11.47
N GLU A 74 17.04 -0.37 -10.23
CA GLU A 74 16.79 -1.21 -9.05
C GLU A 74 15.29 -1.55 -8.95
N THR A 75 14.45 -0.54 -9.13
CA THR A 75 12.99 -0.63 -9.11
C THR A 75 12.49 -1.55 -10.23
N GLN A 76 13.00 -1.41 -11.46
CA GLN A 76 12.67 -2.29 -12.58
C GLN A 76 13.08 -3.76 -12.31
N MET A 77 14.24 -3.98 -11.70
CA MET A 77 14.70 -5.32 -11.33
C MET A 77 13.78 -5.97 -10.29
N LEU A 78 13.45 -5.25 -9.21
CA LEU A 78 12.57 -5.78 -8.16
C LEU A 78 11.10 -5.92 -8.62
N LEU A 79 10.61 -5.03 -9.49
CA LEU A 79 9.33 -5.17 -10.19
C LEU A 79 9.23 -6.46 -11.00
N SER A 80 10.35 -6.95 -11.57
CA SER A 80 10.37 -8.18 -12.36
C SER A 80 10.09 -9.47 -11.57
N LEU A 81 10.18 -9.41 -10.23
CA LEU A 81 9.72 -10.48 -9.34
C LEU A 81 8.19 -10.60 -9.28
N LEU A 82 7.47 -9.62 -9.83
CA LEU A 82 6.03 -9.42 -9.65
C LEU A 82 5.67 -9.54 -8.16
N PRO A 83 6.19 -8.66 -7.27
CA PRO A 83 5.90 -8.73 -5.84
C PRO A 83 4.38 -8.73 -5.59
N ASP A 84 3.91 -9.20 -4.45
CA ASP A 84 2.48 -9.14 -4.16
C ASP A 84 2.04 -7.75 -3.68
N ARG A 85 2.96 -6.86 -3.25
CA ARG A 85 2.75 -5.42 -2.97
C ARG A 85 3.98 -4.51 -3.15
N ILE A 86 3.79 -3.18 -3.23
CA ILE A 86 4.89 -2.19 -3.36
C ILE A 86 4.78 -1.01 -2.38
N GLY A 87 5.83 -0.85 -1.56
CA GLY A 87 6.12 0.22 -0.62
C GLY A 87 6.51 1.55 -1.26
N HIS A 88 5.88 2.64 -0.80
CA HIS A 88 6.04 4.04 -1.19
C HIS A 88 5.83 4.33 -2.69
N GLY A 89 6.76 3.91 -3.54
CA GLY A 89 6.71 4.19 -4.99
C GLY A 89 6.95 5.64 -5.38
N THR A 90 7.24 6.54 -4.42
CA THR A 90 7.25 8.01 -4.60
C THR A 90 7.93 8.54 -5.86
N PHE A 91 9.03 7.91 -6.29
CA PHE A 91 9.83 8.28 -7.47
C PHE A 91 9.78 7.26 -8.62
N LEU A 92 8.76 6.38 -8.68
CA LEU A 92 8.52 5.47 -9.81
C LEU A 92 8.33 6.30 -11.09
N SER A 93 9.17 6.05 -12.09
CA SER A 93 9.33 6.95 -13.23
C SER A 93 8.42 6.59 -14.41
N ALA A 94 7.70 7.60 -14.90
CA ALA A 94 7.14 7.57 -16.24
C ALA A 94 8.29 7.78 -17.24
N SER A 95 8.61 6.78 -18.07
CA SER A 95 9.74 6.90 -19.00
C SER A 95 9.35 7.72 -20.24
N GLU A 96 10.01 8.86 -20.45
CA GLU A 96 10.13 9.37 -21.81
C GLU A 96 10.95 8.39 -22.66
N ALA A 97 10.41 8.04 -23.83
CA ALA A 97 11.08 7.31 -24.91
C ALA A 97 11.89 6.02 -24.57
N GLY A 98 11.19 4.89 -24.42
CA GLY A 98 11.70 3.59 -24.90
C GLY A 98 12.30 2.62 -23.88
N ALA A 99 12.38 2.98 -22.59
CA ALA A 99 12.45 1.97 -21.54
C ALA A 99 11.06 1.32 -21.32
N LEU A 100 11.01 0.26 -20.51
CA LEU A 100 9.75 -0.15 -19.89
C LEU A 100 9.31 0.97 -18.95
N ASP A 101 8.30 1.73 -19.36
CA ASP A 101 7.64 2.70 -18.49
C ASP A 101 7.16 1.97 -17.23
N GLN A 102 7.67 2.42 -16.08
CA GLN A 102 7.39 1.77 -14.80
C GLN A 102 5.93 1.96 -14.46
N VAL A 103 5.35 3.14 -14.75
CA VAL A 103 3.93 3.46 -14.55
C VAL A 103 3.03 2.54 -15.40
N ASP A 104 3.39 2.25 -16.65
CA ASP A 104 2.59 1.35 -17.50
C ASP A 104 2.82 -0.14 -17.22
N PHE A 105 4.04 -0.59 -16.91
CA PHE A 105 4.26 -1.94 -16.38
C PHE A 105 3.42 -2.14 -15.11
N VAL A 106 3.43 -1.13 -14.24
CA VAL A 106 2.62 -1.04 -13.04
C VAL A 106 1.12 -1.17 -13.38
N ARG A 107 0.59 -0.36 -14.30
CA ARG A 107 -0.83 -0.41 -14.68
C ARG A 107 -1.28 -1.72 -15.37
N GLN A 108 -0.40 -2.73 -15.51
CA GLN A 108 -0.65 -4.00 -16.20
C GLN A 108 -0.67 -5.30 -15.34
N HIS A 109 -0.25 -5.35 -14.05
CA HIS A 109 -0.11 -6.64 -13.30
C HIS A 109 -0.70 -6.84 -11.84
N GLN A 110 -1.66 -6.05 -11.33
CA GLN A 110 -2.54 -6.27 -10.13
C GLN A 110 -1.94 -6.46 -8.72
N ILE A 111 -0.69 -6.04 -8.51
CA ILE A 111 0.08 -6.09 -7.26
C ILE A 111 -0.35 -4.99 -6.25
N PRO A 112 -0.99 -5.25 -5.09
CA PRO A 112 -1.50 -4.22 -4.16
C PRO A 112 -0.60 -3.19 -3.42
N LEU A 113 -1.28 -2.21 -2.82
CA LEU A 113 -0.77 -0.95 -2.23
C LEU A 113 -0.93 -1.00 -0.70
N VAL A 114 -0.17 -1.81 0.08
CA VAL A 114 -0.35 -1.88 1.56
C VAL A 114 0.93 -2.07 2.42
N LEU A 115 1.28 -1.05 3.22
CA LEU A 115 2.27 -1.11 4.30
C LEU A 115 1.55 -1.02 5.66
N GLU A 116 1.58 -2.07 6.49
CA GLU A 116 1.04 -2.05 7.87
C GLU A 116 -0.40 -1.47 8.02
N ALA A 117 -1.40 -2.14 7.45
CA ALA A 117 -2.80 -1.88 7.83
C ALA A 117 -3.19 -2.73 9.06
N ASN A 118 -3.24 -2.12 10.25
CA ASN A 118 -3.99 -2.68 11.39
C ASN A 118 -5.42 -2.08 11.38
N PRO A 119 -6.45 -2.86 11.01
CA PRO A 119 -7.76 -2.31 10.65
C PRO A 119 -8.71 -2.08 11.83
N GLU A 120 -8.30 -2.27 13.08
CA GLU A 120 -9.24 -2.26 14.23
C GLU A 120 -9.67 -0.88 14.74
N LEU A 121 -9.15 0.24 14.20
CA LEU A 121 -9.44 1.58 14.76
C LEU A 121 -10.00 2.63 13.76
N CYS A 122 -11.18 3.14 14.13
CA CYS A 122 -11.70 4.49 13.90
C CYS A 122 -12.31 4.88 12.53
N MET A 123 -13.59 5.29 12.57
CA MET A 123 -14.15 6.38 11.76
C MET A 123 -15.19 7.14 12.60
N CYS A 124 -14.80 8.25 13.24
CA CYS A 124 -15.69 9.13 14.02
C CYS A 124 -15.12 10.57 14.15
N ARG A 125 -14.94 11.27 13.01
CA ARG A 125 -14.86 12.75 12.86
C ARG A 125 -14.52 13.12 11.41
N ALA A 126 -15.45 13.78 10.72
CA ALA A 126 -15.21 14.50 9.47
C ALA A 126 -16.36 15.51 9.31
N GLY A 127 -16.07 16.81 9.48
CA GLY A 127 -17.09 17.86 9.45
C GLY A 127 -17.59 18.18 8.02
N PRO A 128 -18.77 18.81 7.88
CA PRO A 128 -19.35 19.10 6.57
C PRO A 128 -18.64 20.26 5.86
N LEU A 129 -18.08 20.01 4.67
CA LEU A 129 -17.54 21.03 3.75
C LEU A 129 -18.13 20.91 2.35
N LEU A 130 -18.09 22.01 1.59
CA LEU A 130 -18.97 22.22 0.44
C LEU A 130 -18.60 21.41 -0.81
N LEU A 131 -19.62 20.74 -1.35
CA LEU A 131 -19.57 20.01 -2.63
C LEU A 131 -19.06 20.88 -3.79
N ARG A 132 -18.00 20.41 -4.47
CA ARG A 132 -17.78 20.66 -5.90
C ARG A 132 -17.88 19.34 -6.66
N HIS A 133 -18.58 19.37 -7.78
CA HIS A 133 -19.02 18.18 -8.50
C HIS A 133 -17.92 17.67 -9.44
N ILE A 134 -17.37 16.49 -9.17
CA ILE A 134 -16.46 15.77 -10.07
C ILE A 134 -17.31 14.78 -10.90
N PRO A 135 -17.25 14.78 -12.25
CA PRO A 135 -18.10 13.91 -13.07
C PRO A 135 -17.73 12.43 -12.95
N THR A 136 -18.72 11.57 -12.78
CA THR A 136 -18.57 10.12 -12.97
C THR A 136 -18.51 9.77 -14.46
N GLN A 137 -17.61 8.86 -14.86
CA GLN A 137 -17.52 8.33 -16.22
C GLN A 137 -17.53 6.80 -16.27
N ASN A 138 -17.93 6.26 -17.42
CA ASN A 138 -18.33 4.86 -17.55
C ASN A 138 -17.14 3.88 -17.63
N LYS A 139 -17.31 2.70 -17.02
CA LYS A 139 -16.36 1.58 -17.09
C LYS A 139 -16.52 0.85 -18.44
N SER A 140 -15.45 0.76 -19.23
CA SER A 140 -15.34 -0.15 -20.36
C SER A 140 -14.57 -1.42 -19.95
N THR A 141 -14.97 -2.58 -20.49
CA THR A 141 -14.47 -3.89 -20.04
C THR A 141 -13.19 -4.32 -20.75
N SER A 142 -12.09 -4.38 -20.00
CA SER A 142 -10.99 -5.31 -20.23
C SER A 142 -10.45 -5.79 -18.88
N GLN A 143 -10.13 -7.09 -18.76
CA GLN A 143 -9.53 -7.64 -17.54
C GLN A 143 -8.04 -7.32 -17.51
N VAL A 144 -7.72 -6.07 -17.16
CA VAL A 144 -6.36 -5.60 -16.91
C VAL A 144 -6.10 -5.58 -15.41
N MET A 145 -4.83 -5.71 -15.06
CA MET A 145 -4.36 -5.97 -13.72
C MET A 145 -3.63 -4.71 -13.17
N ASN A 146 -3.92 -4.20 -11.96
CA ASN A 146 -3.40 -2.89 -11.42
C ASN A 146 -2.25 -3.00 -10.34
N ILE A 147 -0.95 -2.79 -10.64
CA ILE A 147 0.15 -2.74 -9.62
C ILE A 147 0.17 -1.40 -8.90
N LEU A 148 0.55 -1.35 -7.63
CA LEU A 148 0.03 -0.42 -6.63
C LEU A 148 1.11 -0.36 -5.47
N TRP A 149 1.34 0.65 -4.60
CA TRP A 149 1.95 2.02 -4.73
C TRP A 149 1.94 2.83 -3.37
N GLU A 150 2.45 2.29 -2.24
CA GLU A 150 1.96 2.57 -0.85
C GLU A 150 1.98 4.01 -0.29
N LEU A 151 0.87 4.41 0.36
CA LEU A 151 0.57 5.82 0.67
C LEU A 151 0.57 6.11 2.18
N CYS A 152 1.71 6.62 2.64
CA CYS A 152 2.00 6.90 4.05
C CYS A 152 2.17 8.43 4.26
N LEU A 153 1.06 9.17 4.23
CA LEU A 153 1.05 10.64 4.06
C LEU A 153 1.99 11.37 5.03
N THR A 154 1.88 11.12 6.34
CA THR A 154 2.74 11.76 7.35
C THR A 154 4.20 11.33 7.22
N SER A 155 4.49 10.08 6.85
CA SER A 155 5.86 9.59 6.60
C SER A 155 6.48 10.28 5.38
N ASN A 156 5.77 10.34 4.26
CA ASN A 156 6.29 10.93 3.03
C ASN A 156 6.60 12.44 3.16
N ILE A 157 5.83 13.18 3.96
CA ILE A 157 6.15 14.57 4.30
C ILE A 157 7.32 14.67 5.29
N LYS A 158 7.35 13.85 6.36
CA LYS A 158 8.42 13.93 7.39
C LYS A 158 9.79 13.43 6.89
N SER A 159 9.80 12.49 5.95
CA SER A 159 10.99 12.03 5.21
C SER A 159 11.43 13.00 4.10
N GLN A 160 10.63 14.04 3.81
CA GLN A 160 10.86 15.01 2.72
C GLN A 160 10.88 14.36 1.31
N THR A 161 10.27 13.17 1.17
CA THR A 161 10.11 12.49 -0.12
C THR A 161 8.96 13.09 -0.94
N VAL A 162 8.00 13.76 -0.28
CA VAL A 162 6.95 14.58 -0.89
C VAL A 162 6.98 15.98 -0.25
N PRO A 163 6.84 17.09 -1.03
CA PRO A 163 7.00 18.45 -0.49
C PRO A 163 5.78 18.98 0.29
N SER A 164 4.57 18.55 -0.05
CA SER A 164 3.32 18.94 0.61
C SER A 164 2.21 17.93 0.34
N TYR A 165 1.21 17.82 1.22
CA TYR A 165 0.17 16.78 1.10
C TYR A 165 -0.61 16.86 -0.22
N ASP A 166 -0.92 18.07 -0.70
CA ASP A 166 -1.61 18.32 -1.98
C ASP A 166 -0.80 17.85 -3.21
N GLN A 167 0.52 17.72 -3.07
CA GLN A 167 1.43 17.19 -4.09
C GLN A 167 1.74 15.70 -3.89
N HIS A 168 1.11 15.02 -2.92
CA HIS A 168 1.32 13.59 -2.72
C HIS A 168 0.69 12.79 -3.85
N HIS A 169 1.46 11.83 -4.38
CA HIS A 169 1.08 10.94 -5.47
C HIS A 169 -0.21 10.13 -5.22
N PHE A 170 -0.75 10.07 -3.98
CA PHE A 170 -2.11 9.60 -3.69
C PHE A 170 -3.12 10.19 -4.67
N GLY A 171 -3.08 11.51 -4.88
CA GLY A 171 -4.07 12.22 -5.70
C GLY A 171 -4.09 11.73 -7.15
N PHE A 172 -2.92 11.41 -7.70
CA PHE A 172 -2.79 10.85 -9.04
C PHE A 172 -3.38 9.45 -9.13
N TRP A 173 -2.93 8.51 -8.30
CA TRP A 173 -3.39 7.11 -8.32
C TRP A 173 -4.89 7.00 -8.07
N TYR A 174 -5.38 7.71 -7.05
CA TYR A 174 -6.79 7.77 -6.75
C TYR A 174 -7.62 8.36 -7.91
N SER A 175 -7.14 9.42 -8.59
CA SER A 175 -7.85 10.05 -9.71
C SER A 175 -8.02 9.14 -10.93
N ILE A 176 -7.07 8.23 -11.19
CA ILE A 176 -7.16 7.26 -12.29
C ILE A 176 -7.90 5.97 -11.90
N ALA A 177 -8.67 6.00 -10.79
CA ALA A 177 -9.41 4.88 -10.22
C ALA A 177 -8.55 3.63 -9.93
N HIS A 178 -7.26 3.85 -9.75
CA HIS A 178 -6.32 2.82 -9.36
C HIS A 178 -6.46 2.60 -7.86
N PRO A 179 -6.71 1.36 -7.39
CA PRO A 179 -7.01 1.13 -5.98
C PRO A 179 -5.85 1.56 -5.07
N SER A 180 -6.13 1.75 -3.78
CA SER A 180 -5.16 2.31 -2.83
C SER A 180 -5.54 1.93 -1.40
N VAL A 181 -4.55 1.85 -0.50
CA VAL A 181 -4.76 1.75 0.95
C VAL A 181 -3.93 2.82 1.65
N ILE A 182 -4.54 3.44 2.66
CA ILE A 182 -3.90 4.42 3.54
C ILE A 182 -3.20 3.67 4.68
N CYS A 183 -1.97 4.09 4.97
CA CYS A 183 -1.01 3.38 5.82
C CYS A 183 -0.33 4.35 6.79
N THR A 184 0.07 3.91 7.99
CA THR A 184 0.75 4.80 8.95
C THR A 184 2.26 4.89 8.76
N ASP A 185 2.85 3.90 8.07
CA ASP A 185 4.26 3.57 8.23
C ASP A 185 4.58 3.38 9.74
N ASP A 186 5.78 3.74 10.19
CA ASP A 186 6.14 3.85 11.62
C ASP A 186 5.27 4.86 12.40
N LYS A 187 4.06 4.45 12.83
CA LYS A 187 3.14 5.25 13.67
C LYS A 187 3.80 5.86 14.92
N GLY A 188 4.82 5.18 15.46
CA GLY A 188 5.59 5.63 16.62
C GLY A 188 6.64 6.69 16.30
N VAL A 189 7.43 6.49 15.22
CA VAL A 189 8.44 7.47 14.77
C VAL A 189 7.78 8.73 14.23
N PHE A 190 6.72 8.56 13.44
CA PHE A 190 5.98 9.66 12.83
C PHE A 190 4.90 10.24 13.73
N ALA A 191 4.69 9.69 14.93
CA ALA A 191 3.70 10.16 15.92
C ALA A 191 2.31 10.43 15.30
N THR A 192 1.77 9.43 14.60
CA THR A 192 0.49 9.47 13.91
C THR A 192 -0.35 8.23 14.20
N TYR A 193 -1.60 8.23 13.74
CA TYR A 193 -2.55 7.14 13.87
C TYR A 193 -3.24 6.89 12.53
N LEU A 194 -3.67 5.66 12.25
CA LEU A 194 -4.33 5.33 10.98
C LEU A 194 -5.54 6.24 10.70
N SER A 195 -6.31 6.57 11.75
CA SER A 195 -7.42 7.53 11.69
C SER A 195 -7.02 8.92 11.19
N GLN A 196 -5.82 9.38 11.57
CA GLN A 196 -5.29 10.68 11.19
C GLN A 196 -4.82 10.66 9.73
N GLU A 197 -4.22 9.57 9.26
CA GLU A 197 -3.86 9.42 7.84
C GLU A 197 -5.10 9.38 6.94
N TYR A 198 -6.18 8.70 7.35
CA TYR A 198 -7.46 8.74 6.64
C TYR A 198 -8.11 10.13 6.66
N GLN A 199 -8.01 10.88 7.77
CA GLN A 199 -8.48 12.27 7.85
C GLN A 199 -7.66 13.19 6.93
N LEU A 200 -6.32 13.10 6.97
CA LEU A 200 -5.42 13.87 6.11
C LEU A 200 -5.70 13.60 4.63
N ALA A 201 -5.90 12.34 4.23
CA ALA A 201 -6.27 11.99 2.87
C ALA A 201 -7.64 12.58 2.48
N ALA A 202 -8.63 12.54 3.38
CA ALA A 202 -9.96 13.07 3.12
C ALA A 202 -9.96 14.61 2.96
N GLU A 203 -9.29 15.33 3.85
CA GLU A 203 -9.19 16.78 3.82
C GLU A 203 -8.36 17.28 2.63
N THR A 204 -7.21 16.65 2.36
CA THR A 204 -6.31 17.03 1.25
C THR A 204 -6.96 16.79 -0.11
N PHE A 205 -7.54 15.61 -0.32
CA PHE A 205 -8.07 15.20 -1.63
C PHE A 205 -9.58 15.37 -1.77
N ASN A 206 -10.21 16.07 -0.81
CA ASN A 206 -11.64 16.39 -0.79
C ASN A 206 -12.54 15.14 -0.94
N LEU A 207 -12.15 14.05 -0.27
CA LEU A 207 -12.85 12.76 -0.37
C LEU A 207 -14.15 12.79 0.44
N THR A 208 -15.26 12.40 -0.18
CA THR A 208 -16.53 12.22 0.55
C THR A 208 -16.45 11.05 1.54
N PRO A 209 -17.29 11.02 2.60
CA PRO A 209 -17.31 9.89 3.55
C PRO A 209 -17.49 8.51 2.90
N SER A 210 -18.23 8.40 1.77
CA SER A 210 -18.29 7.12 1.04
C SER A 210 -16.95 6.75 0.39
N GLN A 211 -16.21 7.72 -0.17
CA GLN A 211 -14.89 7.45 -0.77
C GLN A 211 -13.86 7.03 0.29
N VAL A 212 -13.87 7.67 1.46
CA VAL A 212 -13.05 7.29 2.62
C VAL A 212 -13.42 5.89 3.12
N TRP A 213 -14.72 5.58 3.18
CA TRP A 213 -15.22 4.24 3.48
C TRP A 213 -14.78 3.21 2.44
N ASP A 214 -14.93 3.51 1.15
CA ASP A 214 -14.69 2.55 0.07
C ASP A 214 -13.18 2.27 -0.07
N LEU A 215 -12.29 3.23 0.21
CA LEU A 215 -10.84 2.99 0.41
C LEU A 215 -10.57 1.98 1.54
N SER A 216 -11.21 2.17 2.70
CA SER A 216 -11.08 1.26 3.84
C SER A 216 -11.61 -0.14 3.51
N TYR A 217 -12.74 -0.23 2.81
CA TYR A 217 -13.37 -1.50 2.45
C TYR A 217 -12.60 -2.28 1.37
N GLU A 218 -12.12 -1.60 0.32
CA GLU A 218 -11.38 -2.27 -0.76
C GLU A 218 -9.97 -2.69 -0.32
N SER A 219 -9.43 -2.15 0.79
CA SER A 219 -8.19 -2.68 1.40
C SER A 219 -8.26 -4.18 1.72
N ILE A 220 -9.46 -4.72 1.97
CA ILE A 220 -9.70 -6.14 2.29
C ILE A 220 -9.33 -7.07 1.12
N ASN A 221 -9.30 -6.59 -0.13
CA ASN A 221 -8.78 -7.39 -1.25
C ASN A 221 -7.29 -7.73 -1.09
N TYR A 222 -6.54 -6.85 -0.43
CA TYR A 222 -5.09 -6.68 -0.59
C TYR A 222 -4.26 -7.17 0.60
N ILE A 223 -4.94 -7.61 1.67
CA ILE A 223 -4.31 -8.36 2.75
C ILE A 223 -3.84 -9.75 2.25
N PHE A 224 -2.78 -10.27 2.86
CA PHE A 224 -2.24 -11.60 2.54
C PHE A 224 -3.00 -12.77 3.21
N ALA A 225 -4.05 -12.47 3.99
CA ALA A 225 -4.82 -13.48 4.72
C ALA A 225 -5.81 -14.25 3.83
N SER A 226 -6.30 -15.38 4.37
CA SER A 226 -7.21 -16.31 3.67
C SER A 226 -8.50 -15.67 3.15
N ASP A 227 -9.13 -16.30 2.16
CA ASP A 227 -10.45 -15.88 1.67
C ASP A 227 -11.57 -15.99 2.72
N ASN A 228 -11.42 -16.85 3.73
CA ASN A 228 -12.31 -16.84 4.88
C ASN A 228 -12.14 -15.55 5.68
N THR A 229 -10.91 -15.17 6.01
CA THR A 229 -10.58 -13.90 6.70
C THR A 229 -11.08 -12.69 5.91
N ARG A 230 -10.86 -12.66 4.59
CA ARG A 230 -11.40 -11.61 3.70
C ARG A 230 -12.93 -11.57 3.74
N SER A 231 -13.59 -12.73 3.72
CA SER A 231 -15.07 -12.83 3.78
C SER A 231 -15.64 -12.38 5.14
N GLU A 232 -14.96 -12.67 6.25
CA GLU A 232 -15.34 -12.22 7.59
C GLU A 232 -15.17 -10.71 7.75
N LEU A 233 -14.06 -10.13 7.28
CA LEU A 233 -13.83 -8.69 7.28
C LEU A 233 -14.89 -7.97 6.42
N ARG A 234 -15.23 -8.47 5.23
CA ARG A 234 -16.31 -7.88 4.41
C ARG A 234 -17.66 -7.90 5.11
N LYS A 235 -18.01 -8.98 5.82
CA LYS A 235 -19.25 -9.05 6.64
C LYS A 235 -19.22 -8.00 7.76
N ARG A 236 -18.09 -7.86 8.49
CA ARG A 236 -17.91 -6.84 9.54
C ARG A 236 -18.07 -5.42 8.99
N TRP A 237 -17.39 -5.08 7.89
CA TRP A 237 -17.51 -3.78 7.24
C TRP A 237 -18.94 -3.51 6.77
N THR A 238 -19.59 -4.48 6.10
CA THR A 238 -20.96 -4.30 5.60
C THR A 238 -21.95 -3.97 6.72
N HIS A 239 -21.81 -4.62 7.89
CA HIS A 239 -22.61 -4.32 9.09
C HIS A 239 -22.29 -2.96 9.75
N LEU A 240 -21.10 -2.42 9.50
CA LEU A 240 -20.66 -1.11 10.01
C LEU A 240 -20.96 0.05 9.05
N LYS A 241 -21.13 -0.19 7.73
CA LYS A 241 -21.28 0.85 6.71
C LYS A 241 -22.40 1.84 7.03
N GLU A 242 -23.58 1.35 7.38
CA GLU A 242 -24.72 2.20 7.75
C GLU A 242 -24.47 3.00 9.03
N LYS A 243 -23.80 2.42 10.02
CA LYS A 243 -23.51 3.09 11.29
C LYS A 243 -22.50 4.22 11.11
N VAL A 244 -21.44 3.97 10.33
CA VAL A 244 -20.38 4.95 10.08
C VAL A 244 -20.83 6.07 9.14
N LEU A 245 -21.55 5.75 8.06
CA LEU A 245 -21.98 6.77 7.09
C LEU A 245 -23.21 7.57 7.52
N ASN A 246 -24.07 7.05 8.40
CA ASN A 246 -25.24 7.77 8.91
C ASN A 246 -25.02 8.40 10.30
N CYS A 247 -23.77 8.48 10.78
CA CYS A 247 -23.38 9.22 11.99
C CYS A 247 -23.52 10.74 11.79
N ASN A 248 -24.76 11.24 11.82
CA ASN A 248 -25.03 12.67 11.96
C ASN A 248 -24.52 13.16 13.33
N GLU A 249 -23.97 14.38 13.39
CA GLU A 249 -23.36 14.97 14.60
C GLU A 249 -24.38 15.42 15.67
N ALA A 250 -25.48 14.69 15.83
CA ALA A 250 -26.50 14.93 16.84
C ALA A 250 -26.53 13.79 17.88
N ASN A 251 -26.53 14.15 19.16
CA ASN A 251 -26.65 13.29 20.36
C ASN A 251 -25.35 12.76 21.00
N TYR A 252 -24.27 13.55 21.02
CA TYR A 252 -23.32 13.53 22.14
C TYR A 252 -23.09 14.97 22.63
N PHE A 253 -23.82 15.33 23.69
CA PHE A 253 -23.63 16.54 24.50
C PHE A 253 -22.53 16.33 25.54
#